data_AF-A0A1Z4JA95-F1
#
_entry.id   AF-A0A1Z4JA95-F1
#
_cell.length_a   1.000
_cell.length_b   1.000
_cell.length_c   1.000
_cell.angle_alpha   90.00
_cell.angle_beta   90.00
_cell.angle_gamma   90.00
#
_symmetry.space_group_name_H-M   'P 1'
#
loop_
_entity.id
_entity.type
_entity.pdbx_description
1 polymer ?
#
loop_
_entity_poly.entity_id
_entity_poly.type
_entity_poly.pdbx_seq_one_letter_code
_entity_poly.pdbx_strand_id
1 'polypeptide(L)'
;MNQRWRNAGLYGLFAIVTIALSTAVFAEQPQTRETWEYSQFIQEVEKDNVNKVSLTADRTRILAQSEDGKRFLVNLPDDPELINTLVRNQVDISIVLELKDSDF
;
A
#
# COMPACT_ATOMS: atom_id res chain seq x y z
N MET A 1 38.04 1.45 44.64
CA MET A 1 36.77 1.34 43.87
C MET A 1 37.01 1.92 42.48
N ASN A 2 37.14 1.06 41.46
CA ASN A 2 37.75 1.45 40.18
C ASN A 2 36.80 2.32 39.34
N GLN A 3 37.18 3.59 39.11
CA GLN A 3 36.42 4.60 38.37
C GLN A 3 36.05 4.17 36.93
N ARG A 4 36.76 3.18 36.38
CA ARG A 4 36.50 2.54 35.09
C ARG A 4 35.15 1.79 35.03
N TRP A 5 34.64 1.31 36.16
CA TRP A 5 33.38 0.55 36.22
C TRP A 5 32.15 1.43 36.40
N ARG A 6 32.31 2.63 36.98
CA ARG A 6 31.19 3.58 37.18
C ARG A 6 30.63 4.08 35.86
N ASN A 7 31.49 4.33 34.87
CA ASN A 7 31.07 4.81 33.56
C ASN A 7 30.73 3.66 32.61
N ALA A 8 31.30 2.46 32.82
CA ALA A 8 30.98 1.28 32.02
C ALA A 8 29.49 0.90 32.11
N GLY A 9 28.88 1.02 33.30
CA GLY A 9 27.43 0.83 33.45
C GLY A 9 26.60 1.86 32.69
N LEU A 10 27.04 3.12 32.65
CA LEU A 10 26.36 4.20 31.94
C LEU A 10 26.41 3.99 30.41
N TYR A 11 27.55 3.60 29.87
CA TYR A 11 27.68 3.29 28.43
C TYR A 11 26.88 2.05 28.04
N GLY A 12 26.79 1.04 28.92
CA GLY A 12 25.93 -0.12 28.70
C GLY A 12 24.45 0.26 28.60
N LEU A 13 23.97 1.11 29.49
CA LEU A 13 22.58 1.62 29.46
C LEU A 13 22.34 2.46 28.21
N PHE A 14 23.29 3.31 27.83
CA PHE A 14 23.20 4.15 26.63
C PHE A 14 23.14 3.32 25.33
N ALA A 15 23.90 2.22 25.26
CA ALA A 15 23.87 1.29 24.15
C ALA A 15 22.49 0.61 24.02
N ILE A 16 21.91 0.18 25.14
CA ILE A 16 20.56 -0.42 25.16
C ILE A 16 19.50 0.59 24.72
N VAL A 17 19.56 1.84 25.21
CA VAL A 17 18.63 2.90 24.83
C VAL A 17 18.73 3.21 23.33
N THR A 18 19.94 3.22 22.77
CA THR A 18 20.15 3.46 21.35
C THR A 18 19.59 2.33 20.48
N ILE A 19 19.76 1.08 20.90
CA ILE A 19 19.18 -0.09 20.21
C ILE A 19 17.64 -0.10 20.33
N ALA A 20 17.10 0.24 21.50
CA ALA A 20 15.65 0.32 21.69
C ALA A 20 15.03 1.44 20.84
N LEU A 21 15.67 2.61 20.79
CA LEU A 21 15.21 3.73 19.95
C LEU A 21 15.37 3.44 18.45
N SER A 22 16.40 2.71 18.03
CA SER A 22 16.52 2.33 16.63
C SER A 22 15.37 1.42 16.18
N THR A 23 14.97 0.44 17.01
CA THR A 23 13.82 -0.44 16.67
C THR A 23 12.48 0.28 16.57
N ALA A 24 12.26 1.36 17.34
CA ALA A 24 11.01 2.12 17.31
C ALA A 24 10.84 2.96 16.03
N VAL A 25 11.93 3.36 15.38
CA VAL A 25 11.89 4.15 14.12
C VAL A 25 11.60 3.25 12.90
N PHE A 26 11.82 1.94 13.02
CA PHE A 26 11.47 0.95 11.99
C PHE A 26 10.03 0.41 12.12
N ALA A 27 9.24 0.94 13.04
CA ALA A 27 7.81 0.65 13.10
C ALA A 27 7.14 1.22 11.83
N GLU A 28 6.83 0.32 10.90
CA GLU A 28 5.88 0.45 9.79
C GLU A 28 5.82 1.85 9.17
N GLN A 29 6.63 2.06 8.12
CA GLN A 29 6.36 3.18 7.22
C GLN A 29 4.90 3.08 6.78
N PRO A 30 4.08 4.14 6.94
CA PRO A 30 2.74 4.14 6.39
C PRO A 30 2.93 3.87 4.90
N GLN A 31 2.39 2.75 4.42
CA GLN A 31 2.45 2.43 3.00
C GLN A 31 1.79 3.60 2.28
N THR A 32 2.62 4.43 1.65
CA THR A 32 2.16 5.56 0.87
C THR A 32 1.28 4.98 -0.22
N ARG A 33 -0.02 5.23 -0.13
CA ARG A 33 -0.99 4.78 -1.11
C ARG A 33 -0.63 5.42 -2.43
N GLU A 34 0.03 4.66 -3.30
CA GLU A 34 0.26 5.10 -4.65
C GLU A 34 -1.11 5.19 -5.34
N THR A 35 -1.44 6.41 -5.76
CA THR A 35 -2.67 6.70 -6.48
C THR A 35 -2.35 6.82 -7.94
N TRP A 36 -3.03 6.05 -8.78
CA TRP A 36 -2.90 6.14 -10.23
C TRP A 36 -3.98 7.06 -10.80
N GLU A 37 -3.59 7.78 -11.84
CA GLU A 37 -4.53 8.43 -12.74
C GLU A 37 -5.33 7.38 -13.51
N TYR A 38 -6.58 7.69 -13.85
CA TYR A 38 -7.46 6.79 -14.60
C TYR A 38 -6.82 6.28 -15.90
N SER A 39 -6.22 7.19 -16.68
CA SER A 39 -5.58 6.84 -17.94
C SER A 39 -4.39 5.90 -17.75
N GLN A 40 -3.63 6.04 -16.67
CA GLN A 40 -2.55 5.12 -16.34
C GLN A 40 -3.11 3.75 -15.98
N PHE A 41 -4.16 3.71 -15.15
CA PHE A 41 -4.83 2.46 -14.81
C PHE A 41 -5.32 1.70 -16.04
N ILE A 42 -5.98 2.37 -16.99
CA ILE A 42 -6.45 1.74 -18.23
C ILE A 42 -5.27 1.19 -19.05
N GLN A 43 -4.18 1.94 -19.17
CA GLN A 43 -2.99 1.45 -19.87
C GLN A 43 -2.40 0.20 -19.21
N GLU A 44 -2.38 0.14 -17.87
CA GLU A 44 -1.87 -1.03 -17.15
C GLU A 44 -2.82 -2.23 -17.26
N VAL A 45 -4.13 -2.00 -17.33
CA VAL A 45 -5.13 -3.05 -17.63
C VAL A 45 -4.96 -3.59 -19.06
N GLU A 46 -4.76 -2.72 -20.05
CA GLU A 46 -4.55 -3.12 -21.45
C GLU A 46 -3.21 -3.85 -21.68
N LYS A 47 -2.25 -3.68 -20.76
CA LYS A 47 -0.97 -4.41 -20.75
C LYS A 47 -1.03 -5.72 -19.96
N ASP A 48 -2.20 -6.10 -19.45
CA ASP A 48 -2.39 -7.25 -18.55
C ASP A 48 -1.60 -7.17 -17.22
N ASN A 49 -1.16 -5.99 -16.81
CA ASN A 49 -0.39 -5.79 -15.56
C ASN A 49 -1.27 -5.73 -14.31
N VAL A 50 -2.59 -5.79 -14.47
CA VAL A 50 -3.61 -5.74 -13.41
C VAL A 50 -4.43 -7.02 -13.45
N ASN A 51 -4.41 -7.80 -12.37
CA ASN A 51 -5.11 -9.08 -12.32
C ASN A 51 -6.45 -9.01 -11.57
N LYS A 52 -6.59 -8.05 -10.65
CA LYS A 52 -7.76 -7.93 -9.80
C LYS A 52 -8.05 -6.47 -9.47
N VAL A 53 -9.33 -6.15 -9.40
CA VAL A 53 -9.81 -4.83 -8.99
C VAL A 53 -10.91 -4.96 -7.94
N SER A 54 -10.88 -4.08 -6.94
CA SER A 54 -11.99 -3.90 -6.00
C SER A 54 -12.66 -2.56 -6.27
N LEU A 55 -13.85 -2.62 -6.84
CA LEU A 55 -14.67 -1.46 -7.20
C LEU A 55 -15.61 -1.09 -6.06
N THR A 56 -15.65 0.18 -5.70
CA THR A 56 -16.61 0.67 -4.71
C THR A 56 -18.04 0.63 -5.25
N ALA A 57 -19.03 0.41 -4.38
CA ALA A 57 -20.44 0.33 -4.76
C ALA A 57 -20.97 1.60 -5.45
N ASP A 58 -20.40 2.76 -5.11
CA ASP A 58 -20.69 4.07 -5.71
C ASP A 58 -19.94 4.32 -7.04
N ARG A 59 -19.06 3.39 -7.45
CA ARG A 59 -18.24 3.43 -8.67
C ARG A 59 -17.34 4.65 -8.79
N THR A 60 -16.98 5.27 -7.67
CA THR A 60 -16.10 6.45 -7.67
C THR A 60 -14.62 6.08 -7.54
N ARG A 61 -14.32 4.89 -7.01
CA ARG A 61 -12.95 4.46 -6.73
C ARG A 61 -12.75 2.98 -7.04
N ILE A 62 -11.52 2.66 -7.45
CA ILE A 62 -11.03 1.29 -7.60
C ILE A 62 -9.75 1.12 -6.79
N LEU A 63 -9.61 -0.03 -6.17
CA LEU A 63 -8.32 -0.54 -5.73
C LEU A 63 -7.83 -1.58 -6.75
N ALA A 64 -6.83 -1.21 -7.54
CA ALA A 64 -6.22 -2.08 -8.53
C ALA A 64 -5.10 -2.89 -7.89
N GLN A 65 -5.06 -4.19 -8.15
CA GLN A 65 -3.98 -5.07 -7.76
C GLN A 65 -3.21 -5.48 -9.01
N SER A 66 -1.91 -5.21 -9.00
CA SER A 66 -1.00 -5.67 -10.04
C SER A 66 -0.67 -7.15 -9.86
N GLU A 67 -0.16 -7.78 -10.91
CA GLU A 67 0.33 -9.17 -10.86
C GLU A 67 1.36 -9.40 -9.74
N ASP A 68 2.21 -8.39 -9.49
CA ASP A 68 3.19 -8.38 -8.39
C ASP A 68 2.56 -8.29 -6.97
N GLY A 69 1.23 -8.18 -6.88
CA GLY A 69 0.49 -8.06 -5.62
C GLY A 69 0.42 -6.64 -5.05
N LYS A 70 1.11 -5.67 -5.67
CA LYS A 70 1.04 -4.25 -5.30
C LYS A 70 -0.36 -3.69 -5.54
N ARG A 71 -0.80 -2.80 -4.65
CA ARG A 71 -2.15 -2.21 -4.68
C ARG A 71 -2.08 -0.71 -4.91
N PHE A 72 -2.96 -0.23 -5.79
CA PHE A 72 -3.00 1.15 -6.24
C PHE A 72 -4.42 1.69 -6.17
N LEU A 73 -4.58 2.89 -5.61
CA LEU A 73 -5.87 3.55 -5.59
C LEU A 73 -6.09 4.27 -6.92
N VAL A 74 -7.29 4.17 -7.48
CA VAL A 74 -7.68 4.85 -8.71
C VAL A 74 -8.98 5.59 -8.47
N ASN A 75 -9.00 6.88 -8.81
CA ASN A 75 -10.24 7.66 -8.85
C ASN A 75 -10.86 7.52 -10.24
N LEU A 76 -12.15 7.18 -10.28
CA LEU A 76 -12.84 6.91 -11.53
C LEU A 76 -13.61 8.13 -12.03
N PRO A 77 -13.53 8.45 -13.33
CA PRO A 77 -14.54 9.26 -13.99
C PRO A 77 -15.83 8.44 -14.21
N ASP A 78 -16.89 9.12 -14.63
CA ASP A 78 -18.12 8.47 -15.08
C ASP A 78 -17.89 7.85 -16.48
N ASP A 79 -17.40 6.61 -16.50
CA ASP A 79 -17.12 5.85 -17.73
C ASP A 79 -17.97 4.55 -17.80
N PRO A 80 -18.97 4.48 -18.70
CA PRO A 80 -19.80 3.28 -18.85
C PRO A 80 -19.05 2.09 -19.47
N GLU A 81 -17.96 2.31 -20.20
CA GLU A 81 -17.20 1.25 -20.89
C GLU A 81 -16.14 0.57 -20.00
N LEU A 82 -15.89 1.10 -18.81
CA LEU A 82 -14.89 0.60 -17.88
C LEU A 82 -15.04 -0.90 -17.60
N ILE A 83 -16.25 -1.34 -17.25
CA ILE A 83 -16.51 -2.75 -16.94
C ILE A 83 -16.24 -3.64 -18.16
N ASN A 84 -16.62 -3.20 -19.35
CA ASN A 84 -16.37 -3.94 -20.59
C ASN A 84 -14.87 -4.09 -20.83
N THR A 85 -14.08 -3.04 -20.58
CA THR A 85 -12.62 -3.08 -20.71
C THR A 85 -11.98 -4.02 -19.69
N LEU A 86 -12.41 -4.01 -18.43
CA LEU A 86 -11.89 -4.92 -17.41
C LEU A 86 -12.21 -6.39 -17.73
N VAL A 87 -13.44 -6.68 -18.13
CA VAL A 87 -13.88 -8.04 -18.51
C VAL A 87 -13.14 -8.53 -19.76
N ARG A 88 -12.94 -7.67 -20.76
CA ARG A 88 -12.20 -7.99 -21.98
C ARG A 88 -10.75 -8.37 -21.72
N ASN A 89 -10.10 -7.72 -20.75
CA ASN A 89 -8.74 -8.03 -20.31
C ASN A 89 -8.71 -9.05 -19.16
N GLN A 90 -9.79 -9.80 -18.95
CA GLN A 90 -9.87 -10.91 -17.98
C GLN A 90 -9.53 -10.53 -16.53
N VAL A 91 -9.72 -9.25 -16.16
CA VAL A 91 -9.46 -8.76 -14.81
C VAL A 91 -10.56 -9.28 -13.87
N ASP A 92 -10.18 -9.80 -12.70
CA ASP A 92 -11.13 -10.21 -11.65
C ASP A 92 -11.73 -8.97 -10.99
N ILE A 93 -13.07 -8.86 -11.03
CA ILE A 93 -13.80 -7.68 -10.52
C ILE A 93 -14.54 -8.07 -9.25
N SER A 94 -14.15 -7.47 -8.13
CA SER A 94 -14.85 -7.56 -6.84
C SER A 94 -15.53 -6.25 -6.52
N ILE A 95 -16.74 -6.30 -5.94
CA ILE A 95 -17.47 -5.11 -5.50
C ILE A 95 -17.38 -5.02 -3.97
N VAL A 96 -17.01 -3.85 -3.47
CA VAL A 96 -16.90 -3.54 -2.04
C VAL A 96 -17.73 -2.32 -1.67
N LEU A 97 -18.27 -2.29 -0.45
CA LEU A 97 -19.07 -1.15 0.01
C LEU A 97 -18.22 0.12 0.13
N GLU A 98 -17.04 -0.03 0.74
CA GLU A 98 -16.08 1.04 0.95
C GLU A 98 -14.68 0.44 1.00
N LEU A 99 -13.71 1.13 0.40
CA LEU A 99 -12.29 0.78 0.52
C LEU A 99 -11.80 1.24 1.89
N LYS A 100 -11.37 0.28 2.71
CA LYS A 100 -10.84 0.54 4.05
C LYS A 100 -9.33 0.65 4.02
N ASP A 101 -8.80 1.33 5.02
CA ASP A 101 -7.36 1.45 5.22
C ASP A 101 -6.65 0.09 5.36
N SER A 102 -7.36 -0.94 5.84
CA SER A 102 -6.90 -2.33 5.93
C SER A 102 -6.78 -3.06 4.59
N ASP A 103 -7.36 -2.51 3.53
CA ASP A 103 -7.39 -3.15 2.21
C ASP A 103 -6.15 -2.82 1.38
N PHE A 104 -5.29 -1.92 1.87
CA PHE A 104 -4.02 -1.52 1.26
C PHE A 104 -2.90 -2.42 1.77
#